data_AF-A0A519SHZ2-F1
#
_entry.id   AF-A0A519SHZ2-F1
#
_cell.length_a   1.000
_cell.length_b   1.000
_cell.length_c   1.000
_cell.angle_alpha   90.00
_cell.angle_beta   90.00
_cell.angle_gamma   90.00
#
_symmetry.space_group_name_H-M   'P 1'
#
loop_
_entity.id
_entity.type
_entity.pdbx_description
1 polymer ?
#
loop_
_entity_poly.entity_id
_entity_poly.type
_entity_poly.pdbx_seq_one_letter_code
_entity_poly.pdbx_strand_id
1 'polypeptide(L)'
;MVNDNIQQLFDKYEDLSIEVEQAKRAVDASQLPDLSKENSVSAVQADEHLIACVELERKERHLENVSQEWAGIQELLVEKLCKVNTRIRVIDKRDGDELLISCSAGSIVIEETKKNE
;
A
#
# COMPACT_ATOMS: atom_id res chain seq x y z
N MET A 1 -17.64 1.93 15.29
CA MET A 1 -16.94 2.89 14.42
C MET A 1 -15.68 3.31 15.14
N VAL A 2 -14.52 2.85 14.69
CA VAL A 2 -13.24 3.24 15.28
C VAL A 2 -13.02 4.70 14.91
N ASN A 3 -13.04 5.58 15.91
CA ASN A 3 -12.98 7.02 15.71
C ASN A 3 -11.50 7.46 15.67
N ASP A 4 -10.71 6.85 14.79
CA ASP A 4 -9.28 7.15 14.68
C ASP A 4 -9.10 8.64 14.37
N ASN A 5 -8.17 9.28 15.09
CA ASN A 5 -7.84 10.67 14.86
C ASN A 5 -6.95 10.81 13.60
N ILE A 6 -6.69 12.05 13.18
CA ILE A 6 -5.95 12.33 11.94
C ILE A 6 -4.52 11.78 11.99
N GLN A 7 -3.85 11.85 13.14
CA GLN A 7 -2.51 11.26 13.31
C GLN A 7 -2.55 9.74 13.14
N GLN A 8 -3.48 9.06 13.80
CA GLN A 8 -3.62 7.61 13.71
C GLN A 8 -3.96 7.14 12.29
N LEU A 9 -4.79 7.90 11.56
CA LEU A 9 -5.10 7.62 10.16
C LEU A 9 -3.89 7.83 9.25
N PHE A 10 -3.10 8.89 9.49
CA PHE A 10 -1.87 9.13 8.77
C PHE A 10 -0.83 8.02 9.00
N ASP A 11 -0.65 7.61 10.27
CA ASP A 11 0.27 6.52 10.63
C ASP A 11 -0.09 5.20 9.95
N LYS A 12 -1.39 4.89 9.83
CA LYS A 12 -1.89 3.70 9.11
C LYS A 12 -1.75 3.83 7.61
N TYR A 13 -2.02 5.02 7.06
CA TYR A 13 -1.88 5.32 5.64
C TYR A 13 -0.44 5.07 5.17
N GLU A 14 0.55 5.54 5.93
CA GLU A 14 1.96 5.33 5.62
C GLU A 14 2.39 3.87 5.74
N ASP A 15 1.97 3.15 6.81
CA ASP A 15 2.29 1.73 6.96
C ASP A 15 1.75 0.90 5.80
N LEU A 16 0.46 1.07 5.49
CA LEU A 16 -0.20 0.33 4.44
C LEU A 16 0.34 0.70 3.06
N SER A 17 0.74 1.96 2.84
CA SER A 17 1.41 2.38 1.60
C SER A 17 2.71 1.60 1.37
N ILE A 18 3.52 1.43 2.43
CA ILE A 18 4.74 0.60 2.36
C ILE A 18 4.39 -0.87 2.10
N GLU A 19 3.39 -1.40 2.80
CA GLU A 19 2.98 -2.79 2.67
C GLU A 19 2.45 -3.10 1.26
N VAL A 20 1.67 -2.20 0.65
CA VAL A 20 1.22 -2.29 -0.75
C VAL A 20 2.43 -2.38 -1.68
N GLU A 21 3.41 -1.49 -1.53
CA GLU A 21 4.61 -1.49 -2.36
C GLU A 21 5.45 -2.77 -2.18
N GLN A 22 5.55 -3.29 -0.95
CA GLN A 22 6.22 -4.57 -0.67
C GLN A 22 5.47 -5.75 -1.28
N ALA A 23 4.15 -5.81 -1.14
CA ALA A 23 3.31 -6.85 -1.71
C ALA A 23 3.37 -6.85 -3.23
N LYS A 24 3.36 -5.67 -3.85
CA LYS A 24 3.50 -5.50 -5.30
C LYS A 24 4.85 -6.03 -5.80
N ARG A 25 5.95 -5.66 -5.14
CA ARG A 25 7.28 -6.21 -5.45
C ARG A 25 7.34 -7.72 -5.30
N ALA A 26 6.64 -8.29 -4.32
CA ALA A 26 6.60 -9.74 -4.12
C ALA A 26 5.85 -10.45 -5.27
N VAL A 27 4.75 -9.88 -5.76
CA VAL A 27 4.02 -10.39 -6.94
C VAL A 27 4.90 -10.28 -8.18
N ASP A 28 5.51 -9.12 -8.43
CA ASP A 28 6.37 -8.89 -9.60
C ASP A 28 7.57 -9.85 -9.62
N ALA A 29 8.18 -10.12 -8.46
CA ALA A 29 9.28 -11.08 -8.33
C ALA A 29 8.86 -12.55 -8.49
N SER A 30 7.56 -12.83 -8.47
CA SER A 30 6.99 -14.19 -8.56
C SER A 30 6.35 -14.49 -9.91
N GLN A 31 6.57 -13.65 -10.93
CA GLN A 31 6.06 -13.90 -12.27
C GLN A 31 6.52 -15.26 -12.80
N LEU A 32 5.56 -16.04 -13.29
CA LEU A 32 5.78 -17.41 -13.72
C LEU A 32 5.98 -17.48 -15.24
N PRO A 33 6.85 -18.38 -15.73
CA PRO A 33 7.00 -18.61 -17.16
C PRO A 33 5.74 -19.21 -17.75
N ASP A 34 5.36 -18.75 -18.94
CA ASP A 34 4.28 -19.35 -19.73
C ASP A 34 4.75 -20.66 -20.36
N LEU A 35 4.33 -21.78 -19.77
CA LEU A 35 4.68 -23.13 -20.24
C LEU A 35 3.91 -23.54 -21.51
N SER A 36 2.94 -22.77 -22.00
CA SER A 36 2.16 -23.13 -23.20
C SER A 36 3.00 -23.18 -24.49
N LYS A 37 4.19 -22.57 -24.46
CA LYS A 37 5.15 -22.53 -25.57
C LYS A 37 6.18 -23.66 -25.54
N GLU A 38 6.21 -24.43 -24.45
CA GLU A 38 7.10 -25.58 -24.30
C GLU A 38 6.51 -26.79 -25.03
N ASN A 39 7.35 -27.55 -25.75
CA ASN A 39 6.89 -28.75 -26.47
C ASN A 39 6.45 -29.88 -25.51
N SER A 40 7.07 -29.95 -24.33
CA SER A 40 6.73 -30.89 -23.26
C SER A 40 7.44 -30.50 -21.96
N VAL A 41 6.81 -30.73 -20.82
CA VAL A 41 7.42 -30.64 -19.48
C VAL A 41 7.32 -31.98 -18.76
N SER A 42 8.24 -32.23 -17.82
CA SER A 42 8.15 -33.41 -16.96
C SER A 42 7.04 -33.25 -15.91
N ALA A 43 6.55 -34.36 -15.35
CA ALA A 43 5.56 -34.33 -14.28
C ALA A 43 6.03 -33.52 -13.06
N VAL A 44 7.31 -33.65 -12.68
CA VAL A 44 7.90 -32.89 -11.57
C VAL A 44 7.88 -31.38 -11.85
N GLN A 45 8.25 -30.97 -13.06
CA GLN A 45 8.20 -29.56 -13.45
C GLN A 45 6.77 -29.01 -13.50
N ALA A 46 5.79 -29.84 -13.88
CA ALA A 46 4.38 -29.46 -13.83
C ALA A 46 3.91 -29.25 -12.39
N ASP A 47 4.26 -30.16 -11.47
CA ASP A 47 3.92 -30.04 -10.05
C ASP A 47 4.56 -28.80 -9.41
N GLU A 48 5.85 -28.55 -9.68
CA GLU A 48 6.55 -27.34 -9.23
C GLU A 48 5.88 -26.07 -9.76
N HIS A 49 5.48 -26.06 -11.03
CA HIS A 49 4.78 -24.92 -11.62
C HIS A 49 3.41 -24.69 -10.98
N LEU A 50 2.64 -25.76 -10.71
CA LEU A 50 1.35 -25.65 -10.02
C LEU A 50 1.50 -25.08 -8.60
N ILE A 51 2.51 -25.52 -7.85
CA ILE A 51 2.81 -24.97 -6.51
C ILE A 51 3.14 -23.47 -6.63
N ALA A 52 3.94 -23.10 -7.63
CA ALA A 52 4.30 -21.70 -7.85
C ALA A 52 3.08 -20.84 -8.23
N CYS A 53 2.14 -21.37 -9.02
CA CYS A 53 0.87 -20.71 -9.34
C CYS A 53 0.05 -20.43 -8.07
N VAL A 54 -0.10 -21.42 -7.20
CA VAL A 54 -0.85 -21.26 -5.93
C VAL A 54 -0.21 -20.21 -5.04
N GLU A 55 1.12 -20.17 -4.96
CA GLU A 55 1.84 -19.15 -4.19
C GLU A 55 1.73 -17.76 -4.83
N LEU A 56 1.71 -17.65 -6.15
CA LEU A 56 1.46 -16.38 -6.84
C LEU A 56 0.04 -15.86 -6.56
N GLU A 57 -0.99 -16.71 -6.71
CA GLU A 57 -2.38 -16.36 -6.40
C GLU A 57 -2.55 -15.88 -4.95
N ARG A 58 -1.82 -16.51 -4.01
CA ARG A 58 -1.80 -16.09 -2.60
C ARG A 58 -1.22 -14.69 -2.43
N LYS A 59 -0.12 -14.37 -3.12
CA LYS A 59 0.52 -13.04 -3.08
C LYS A 59 -0.37 -11.98 -3.73
N GLU A 60 -1.00 -12.29 -4.86
CA GLU A 60 -1.95 -11.40 -5.53
C GLU A 60 -3.14 -11.07 -4.63
N ARG A 61 -3.71 -12.07 -3.95
CA ARG A 61 -4.79 -11.86 -2.99
C ARG A 61 -4.36 -10.98 -1.81
N HIS A 62 -3.14 -11.17 -1.31
CA HIS A 62 -2.62 -10.31 -0.25
C HIS A 62 -2.46 -8.86 -0.72
N LEU A 63 -1.90 -8.63 -1.91
CA LEU A 63 -1.81 -7.31 -2.52
C LEU A 63 -3.20 -6.66 -2.67
N GLU A 64 -4.19 -7.40 -3.15
CA GLU A 64 -5.57 -6.92 -3.27
C GLU A 64 -6.13 -6.48 -1.91
N ASN A 65 -6.00 -7.33 -0.89
CA ASN A 65 -6.51 -7.04 0.45
C ASN A 65 -5.88 -5.79 1.07
N VAL A 66 -4.55 -5.68 1.04
CA VAL A 66 -3.84 -4.52 1.61
C VAL A 66 -4.14 -3.25 0.82
N SER A 67 -4.28 -3.36 -0.52
CA SER A 67 -4.65 -2.21 -1.36
C SER A 67 -6.06 -1.71 -1.05
N GLN A 68 -7.01 -2.61 -0.79
CA GLN A 68 -8.36 -2.25 -0.37
C GLN A 68 -8.37 -1.58 1.01
N GLU A 69 -7.59 -2.12 1.96
CA GLU A 69 -7.46 -1.51 3.29
C GLU A 69 -6.84 -0.11 3.21
N TRP A 70 -5.76 0.03 2.44
CA TRP A 70 -5.09 1.31 2.19
C TRP A 70 -6.04 2.33 1.58
N ALA A 71 -6.80 1.95 0.56
CA ALA A 71 -7.80 2.81 -0.07
C ALA A 71 -8.88 3.27 0.93
N GLY A 72 -9.35 2.37 1.79
CA GLY A 72 -10.31 2.71 2.85
C GLY A 72 -9.74 3.73 3.85
N ILE A 73 -8.49 3.57 4.27
CA ILE A 73 -7.82 4.54 5.15
C ILE A 73 -7.62 5.88 4.44
N GLN A 74 -7.22 5.87 3.16
CA GLN A 74 -7.07 7.07 2.35
C GLN A 74 -8.39 7.84 2.26
N GLU A 75 -9.51 7.18 1.95
CA GLU A 75 -10.82 7.82 1.87
C GLU A 75 -11.22 8.49 3.18
N LEU A 76 -11.05 7.79 4.30
CA LEU A 76 -11.36 8.33 5.63
C LEU A 76 -10.47 9.53 5.99
N LEU A 77 -9.19 9.47 5.66
CA LEU A 77 -8.25 10.55 5.93
C LEU A 77 -8.57 11.77 5.05
N VAL A 78 -8.83 11.57 3.75
CA VAL A 78 -9.27 12.63 2.83
C VAL A 78 -10.55 13.28 3.34
N GLU A 79 -11.58 12.51 3.73
CA GLU A 79 -12.83 13.05 4.24
C GLU A 79 -12.60 14.00 5.43
N LYS A 80 -11.73 13.61 6.37
CA LYS A 80 -11.40 14.45 7.53
C LYS A 80 -10.60 15.67 7.14
N LEU A 81 -9.60 15.53 6.29
CA LEU A 81 -8.78 16.64 5.82
C LEU A 81 -9.61 17.67 5.06
N CYS A 82 -10.53 17.25 4.19
CA CYS A 82 -11.39 18.18 3.45
C CYS A 82 -12.39 18.89 4.36
N LYS A 83 -12.87 18.25 5.45
CA LYS A 83 -13.71 18.91 6.46
C LYS A 83 -12.96 19.99 7.24
N VAL A 84 -11.68 19.74 7.54
CA VAL A 84 -10.83 20.72 8.23
C VAL A 84 -10.45 21.87 7.30
N ASN A 85 -10.28 21.60 6.00
CA ASN A 85 -10.05 22.59 4.94
C ASN A 85 -8.86 23.52 5.22
N THR A 86 -7.84 23.01 5.91
CA THR A 86 -6.55 23.69 6.13
C THR A 86 -5.45 22.65 6.29
N ARG A 87 -4.19 23.10 6.33
CA ARG A 87 -3.04 22.25 6.60
C ARG A 87 -3.07 21.78 8.06
N ILE A 88 -2.80 20.49 8.26
CA ILE A 88 -2.74 19.85 9.56
C ILE A 88 -1.33 19.33 9.78
N ARG A 89 -0.81 19.61 10.95
CA ARG A 89 0.48 19.12 11.39
C ARG A 89 0.36 17.68 11.88
N VAL A 90 1.21 16.80 11.37
CA VAL A 90 1.37 15.42 11.82
C VAL A 90 2.85 15.13 12.02
N ILE A 91 3.14 14.13 12.85
CA ILE A 91 4.50 13.64 13.05
C ILE A 91 4.65 12.35 12.27
N ASP A 92 5.63 12.25 11.38
CA ASP A 92 5.98 10.97 10.79
C ASP A 92 6.60 10.09 11.87
N LYS A 93 5.98 8.94 12.16
CA LYS A 93 6.45 8.03 13.20
C LYS A 93 7.77 7.33 12.85
N ARG A 94 8.21 7.35 11.59
CA ARG A 94 9.41 6.62 11.12
C ARG A 94 10.70 7.38 11.43
N ASP A 95 10.70 8.69 11.21
CA ASP A 95 11.85 9.57 11.43
C ASP A 95 11.60 10.66 12.50
N GLY A 96 10.35 10.82 12.94
CA GLY A 96 9.95 11.83 13.92
C GLY A 96 9.83 13.23 13.34
N ASP A 97 9.90 13.39 12.02
CA ASP A 97 9.82 14.70 11.38
C ASP A 97 8.38 15.22 11.32
N GLU A 98 8.27 16.55 11.34
CA GLU A 98 6.98 17.23 11.31
C GLU A 98 6.55 17.46 9.85
N LEU A 99 5.37 16.96 9.49
CA LEU A 99 4.79 17.09 8.15
C LEU A 99 3.50 17.91 8.21
N LEU A 100 3.22 18.60 7.11
CA LEU A 100 1.94 19.27 6.90
C LEU A 100 1.14 18.49 5.87
N ILE A 101 0.00 17.97 6.30
CA ILE A 101 -0.93 17.25 5.42
C ILE A 101 -2.18 18.08 5.16
N SER A 102 -2.73 17.99 3.96
CA SER A 102 -3.98 18.67 3.58
C SER A 102 -4.76 17.90 2.52
N CYS A 103 -6.03 18.25 2.35
CA CYS A 103 -6.84 17.76 1.22
C CYS A 103 -6.78 18.80 0.09
N SER A 104 -6.36 18.37 -1.10
CA SER A 104 -6.44 19.15 -2.34
C SER A 104 -7.07 18.30 -3.43
N ALA A 105 -8.16 18.79 -4.03
CA ALA A 105 -8.91 18.09 -5.09
C ALA A 105 -9.27 16.62 -4.74
N GLY A 106 -9.56 16.32 -3.48
CA GLY A 106 -9.89 14.96 -3.03
C GLY A 106 -8.70 14.02 -2.86
N SER A 107 -7.47 14.54 -2.85
CA SER A 107 -6.24 13.79 -2.61
C SER A 107 -5.49 14.35 -1.40
N ILE A 108 -4.72 13.47 -0.74
CA ILE A 108 -3.85 13.85 0.37
C ILE A 108 -2.59 14.50 -0.22
N VAL A 109 -2.29 15.72 0.21
CA VAL A 109 -1.05 16.42 -0.10
C VAL A 109 -0.20 16.43 1.16
N ILE A 110 1.04 15.96 1.04
CA ILE A 110 2.03 15.93 2.12
C ILE A 110 3.14 16.94 1.78
N GLU A 111 3.36 17.91 2.65
CA GLU A 111 4.41 18.91 2.55
C GLU A 111 5.41 18.71 3.71
N GLU A 112 6.70 18.61 3.39
CA GLU A 112 7.76 18.63 4.40
C GLU A 112 7.84 20.02 5.04
N THR A 113 7.87 20.11 6.37
CA THR A 113 8.28 21.36 6.99
C THR A 113 9.78 21.49 6.80
N LYS A 114 10.20 22.36 5.88
CA LYS A 114 11.61 22.77 5.82
C LYS A 114 11.98 23.28 7.21
N LYS A 115 12.87 22.57 7.91
CA LYS A 115 13.65 23.14 9.00
C LYS A 115 14.39 24.32 8.37
N ASN A 116 13.87 25.53 8.56
CA ASN A 116 14.65 26.73 8.29
C ASN A 116 15.87 26.66 9.22
N GLU A 117 17.03 26.31 8.66
CA GLU A 117 18.33 26.64 9.25
C GLU A 117 18.49 28.17 9.32
#